data_AF-A1RV66-F1
#
_entry.id   AF-A1RV66-F1
#
_cell.length_a   1.000
_cell.length_b   1.000
_cell.length_c   1.000
_cell.angle_alpha   90.00
_cell.angle_beta   90.00
_cell.angle_gamma   90.00
#
_symmetry.space_group_name_H-M   'P 1'
#
loop_
_entity.id
_entity.type
_entity.pdbx_description
1 polymer ?
#
loop_
_entity_poly.entity_id
_entity_poly.type
_entity_poly.pdbx_seq_one_letter_code
_entity_poly.pdbx_strand_id
1 'polypeptide(L)'
;MVKITALCSEFPGFLEPSHGFGVLINDNVLFDSCSREAAFRFLLKYQVRPIVGIVGVPSNPHHTGGFELFNIPIIQPSRDLMLKIRGVGHKIYNGGRENVLHINDVIITPCGLYTIPYHKLSQRGLKVRCIVGGLGGSAKNPYLLHRIVAELRLLGVRCIVALHTAPQLLKELERKFNLYKVGAGSTIEV
;
A
#
# COMPACT_ATOMS: atom_id res chain seq x y z
N MET A 1 0.32 14.94 -7.89
CA MET A 1 -0.53 13.82 -8.29
C MET A 1 0.31 12.55 -8.23
N VAL A 2 -0.20 11.48 -7.64
CA VAL A 2 0.46 10.19 -7.51
C VAL A 2 -0.39 9.14 -8.21
N LYS A 3 0.17 8.51 -9.24
CA LYS A 3 -0.47 7.40 -9.96
C LYS A 3 -0.15 6.10 -9.25
N ILE A 4 -1.18 5.32 -8.93
CA ILE A 4 -1.09 4.03 -8.25
C ILE A 4 -1.77 2.98 -9.12
N THR A 5 -1.03 1.96 -9.50
CA THR A 5 -1.58 0.78 -10.18
C THR A 5 -1.46 -0.42 -9.24
N ALA A 6 -2.58 -1.08 -8.95
CA ALA A 6 -2.60 -2.27 -8.10
C ALA A 6 -2.14 -3.49 -8.90
N LEU A 7 -1.07 -4.17 -8.46
CA LEU A 7 -0.63 -5.43 -9.09
C LEU A 7 -1.61 -6.56 -8.78
N CYS A 8 -2.02 -6.63 -7.51
CA CYS A 8 -3.01 -7.53 -6.98
C CYS A 8 -3.99 -6.76 -6.10
N SER A 9 -5.17 -7.34 -5.91
CA SER A 9 -6.20 -6.83 -5.02
C SER A 9 -7.22 -7.93 -4.77
N GLU A 10 -7.85 -7.91 -3.60
CA GLU A 10 -9.04 -8.72 -3.33
C GLU A 10 -10.30 -8.19 -4.05
N PHE A 11 -10.23 -7.01 -4.68
CA PHE A 11 -11.32 -6.43 -5.46
C PHE A 11 -11.24 -6.81 -6.95
N PRO A 12 -12.39 -6.99 -7.62
CA PRO A 12 -12.44 -7.20 -9.06
C PRO A 12 -11.91 -5.98 -9.82
N GLY A 13 -11.12 -6.25 -10.86
CA GLY A 13 -10.53 -5.23 -11.73
C GLY A 13 -10.27 -5.78 -13.13
N PHE A 14 -9.19 -5.32 -13.75
CA PHE A 14 -8.74 -5.82 -15.05
C PHE A 14 -8.03 -7.18 -14.97
N LEU A 15 -7.64 -7.60 -13.78
CA LEU A 15 -7.09 -8.92 -13.48
C LEU A 15 -7.99 -9.62 -12.47
N GLU A 16 -7.90 -10.95 -12.44
CA GLU A 16 -8.57 -11.77 -11.42
C GLU A 16 -8.13 -11.34 -10.01
N PRO A 17 -9.06 -11.24 -9.05
CA PRO A 17 -8.73 -10.98 -7.66
C PRO A 17 -7.74 -11.99 -7.09
N SER A 18 -6.83 -11.52 -6.25
CA SER A 18 -5.83 -12.36 -5.60
C SER A 18 -5.37 -11.75 -4.29
N HIS A 19 -5.10 -12.58 -3.30
CA HIS A 19 -4.64 -12.13 -1.99
C HIS A 19 -3.18 -11.69 -2.00
N GLY A 20 -2.93 -10.49 -1.49
CA GLY A 20 -1.61 -9.93 -1.29
C GLY A 20 -1.62 -8.42 -1.43
N PHE A 21 -0.43 -7.84 -1.42
CA PHE A 21 -0.25 -6.42 -1.63
C PHE A 21 0.94 -6.16 -2.54
N GLY A 22 0.77 -5.23 -3.46
CA GLY A 22 1.80 -4.75 -4.36
C GLY A 22 1.24 -3.65 -5.23
N VAL A 23 1.94 -2.52 -5.29
CA VAL A 23 1.51 -1.38 -6.09
C VAL A 23 2.67 -0.82 -6.89
N LEU A 24 2.38 -0.45 -8.14
CA LEU A 24 3.27 0.31 -8.99
C LEU A 24 2.92 1.79 -8.86
N ILE A 25 3.93 2.59 -8.51
CA ILE A 25 3.79 4.01 -8.19
C ILE A 25 4.47 4.82 -9.29
N ASN A 26 3.70 5.71 -9.92
CA ASN A 26 4.14 6.55 -11.02
C ASN A 26 4.89 5.76 -12.11
N ASP A 27 4.50 4.52 -12.37
CA ASP A 27 5.14 3.57 -13.31
C ASP A 27 6.63 3.26 -13.05
N ASN A 28 7.19 3.75 -11.93
CA ASN A 28 8.63 3.75 -11.69
C ASN A 28 9.04 2.97 -10.43
N VAL A 29 8.18 2.89 -9.43
CA VAL A 29 8.52 2.29 -8.13
C VAL A 29 7.54 1.20 -7.80
N LEU A 30 8.05 -0.01 -7.58
CA LEU A 30 7.26 -1.13 -7.11
C LEU A 30 7.33 -1.17 -5.59
N PHE A 31 6.21 -1.02 -4.88
CA PHE A 31 6.16 -1.13 -3.42
C PHE A 31 5.37 -2.38 -3.03
N ASP A 32 6.09 -3.37 -2.51
CA ASP A 32 5.72 -4.80 -2.56
C ASP A 32 5.34 -5.26 -3.98
N SER A 33 5.19 -6.57 -4.15
CA SER A 33 5.15 -7.25 -5.44
C SER A 33 4.11 -8.37 -5.50
N CYS A 34 3.19 -8.44 -4.53
CA CYS A 34 2.20 -9.51 -4.45
C CYS A 34 2.81 -10.92 -4.34
N SER A 35 1.97 -11.96 -4.48
CA SER A 35 2.45 -13.32 -4.75
C SER A 35 3.07 -13.41 -6.15
N ARG A 36 3.93 -14.42 -6.36
CA ARG A 36 4.58 -14.66 -7.64
C ARG A 36 3.55 -14.84 -8.77
N GLU A 37 2.47 -15.58 -8.52
CA GLU A 37 1.42 -15.85 -9.50
C GLU A 37 0.67 -14.58 -9.92
N ALA A 38 0.33 -13.72 -8.95
CA ALA A 38 -0.35 -12.47 -9.21
C ALA A 38 0.54 -11.50 -10.00
N ALA A 39 1.81 -11.38 -9.61
CA ALA A 39 2.79 -10.58 -10.34
C ALA A 39 3.03 -11.09 -11.76
N PHE A 40 3.07 -12.41 -11.97
CA PHE A 40 3.18 -13.01 -13.29
C PHE A 40 2.00 -12.63 -14.18
N ARG A 41 0.76 -12.76 -13.68
CA ARG A 41 -0.45 -12.35 -14.41
C ARG A 41 -0.44 -10.85 -14.73
N PHE A 42 0.05 -10.03 -13.82
CA PHE A 42 0.21 -8.60 -14.05
C PHE A 42 1.19 -8.33 -15.20
N LEU A 43 2.37 -8.96 -15.20
CA LEU A 43 3.37 -8.79 -16.25
C LEU A 43 2.94 -9.34 -17.62
N LEU A 44 2.08 -10.37 -17.66
CA LEU A 44 1.48 -10.84 -18.92
C LEU A 44 0.58 -9.79 -19.58
N LYS A 45 -0.10 -8.97 -18.78
CA LYS A 45 -1.05 -7.96 -19.27
C LYS A 45 -0.43 -6.57 -19.44
N TYR A 46 0.51 -6.21 -18.57
CA TYR A 46 1.08 -4.87 -18.50
C TYR A 46 2.58 -4.92 -18.77
N GLN A 47 3.02 -4.23 -19.84
CA GLN A 47 4.43 -4.07 -20.16
C GLN A 47 5.04 -2.91 -19.36
N VAL A 48 5.31 -3.14 -18.08
CA VAL A 48 5.95 -2.16 -17.20
C VAL A 48 7.38 -2.58 -16.86
N ARG A 49 8.25 -1.59 -16.64
CA ARG A 49 9.63 -1.81 -16.18
C ARG A 49 9.93 -0.82 -15.05
N PRO A 50 9.53 -1.13 -13.81
CA PRO A 50 9.86 -0.30 -12.66
C PRO A 50 11.39 -0.16 -12.55
N ILE A 51 11.85 0.91 -11.93
CA ILE A 51 13.28 1.18 -11.74
C ILE A 51 13.79 0.43 -10.51
N VAL A 52 12.94 0.28 -9.49
CA VAL A 52 13.31 -0.29 -8.20
C VAL A 52 12.09 -0.88 -7.50
N GLY A 53 12.33 -1.98 -6.78
CA GLY A 53 11.41 -2.56 -5.82
C GLY A 53 11.74 -2.10 -4.41
N ILE A 54 10.73 -1.81 -3.61
CA ILE A 54 10.87 -1.46 -2.19
C ILE A 54 10.00 -2.42 -1.38
N VAL A 55 10.62 -3.13 -0.45
CA VAL A 55 9.94 -4.09 0.42
C VAL A 55 9.15 -3.35 1.50
N GLY A 56 7.84 -3.47 1.44
CA GLY A 56 6.87 -3.07 2.45
C GLY A 56 6.83 -4.06 3.60
N VAL A 57 6.49 -5.33 3.33
CA VAL A 57 6.44 -6.38 4.36
C VAL A 57 7.49 -7.46 4.08
N PRO A 58 8.59 -7.50 4.86
CA PRO A 58 9.64 -8.47 4.62
C PRO A 58 9.17 -9.91 4.90
N SER A 59 9.75 -10.87 4.17
CA SER A 59 9.56 -12.31 4.39
C SER A 59 8.13 -12.83 4.28
N ASN A 60 7.23 -12.08 3.63
CA ASN A 60 5.87 -12.54 3.33
C ASN A 60 5.74 -12.80 1.81
N PRO A 61 5.47 -14.05 1.37
CA PRO A 61 5.31 -14.38 -0.05
C PRO A 61 4.18 -13.60 -0.75
N HIS A 62 3.14 -13.18 -0.05
CA HIS A 62 2.04 -12.36 -0.60
C HIS A 62 2.41 -10.89 -0.81
N HIS A 63 3.62 -10.49 -0.42
CA HIS A 63 4.17 -9.14 -0.56
C HIS A 63 5.47 -9.14 -1.36
N THR A 64 6.29 -10.17 -1.25
CA THR A 64 7.64 -10.20 -1.83
C THR A 64 7.81 -11.23 -2.94
N GLY A 65 6.83 -12.10 -3.16
CA GLY A 65 6.95 -13.23 -4.09
C GLY A 65 7.08 -12.82 -5.55
N GLY A 66 6.58 -11.65 -5.94
CA GLY A 66 6.66 -11.18 -7.33
C GLY A 66 7.96 -10.50 -7.73
N PHE A 67 8.79 -10.05 -6.78
CA PHE A 67 9.94 -9.17 -7.09
C PHE A 67 10.92 -9.76 -8.11
N GLU A 68 11.21 -11.05 -7.99
CA GLU A 68 12.12 -11.78 -8.88
C GLU A 68 11.69 -11.76 -10.35
N LEU A 69 10.39 -11.59 -10.64
CA LEU A 69 9.86 -11.56 -12.01
C LEU A 69 10.15 -10.24 -12.73
N PHE A 70 10.38 -9.15 -11.99
CA PHE A 70 10.60 -7.82 -12.58
C PHE A 70 12.05 -7.60 -13.02
N ASN A 71 12.99 -8.38 -12.50
CA ASN A 71 14.44 -8.24 -12.76
C ASN A 71 14.94 -6.80 -12.50
N ILE A 72 14.63 -6.28 -11.31
CA ILE A 72 14.97 -4.91 -10.86
C ILE A 72 15.73 -4.96 -9.53
N PRO A 73 16.52 -3.91 -9.18
CA PRO A 73 17.06 -3.77 -7.84
C PRO A 73 15.96 -3.75 -6.78
N ILE A 74 16.17 -4.44 -5.66
CA ILE A 74 15.23 -4.52 -4.54
C ILE A 74 15.88 -3.89 -3.31
N ILE A 75 15.17 -2.95 -2.70
CA ILE A 75 15.57 -2.29 -1.46
C ILE A 75 14.72 -2.89 -0.33
N GLN A 76 15.38 -3.37 0.71
CA GLN A 76 14.75 -3.81 1.95
C GLN A 76 15.13 -2.88 3.09
N PRO A 77 14.34 -1.82 3.37
CA PRO A 77 14.67 -0.85 4.39
C PRO A 77 14.65 -1.49 5.79
N SER A 78 15.78 -1.40 6.51
CA SER A 78 15.91 -1.78 7.92
C SER A 78 15.75 -0.59 8.88
N ARG A 79 15.65 0.62 8.35
CA ARG A 79 15.47 1.88 9.06
C ARG A 79 14.71 2.85 8.16
N ASP A 80 14.29 3.97 8.73
CA ASP A 80 13.74 5.08 7.95
C ASP A 80 14.74 5.50 6.85
N LEU A 81 14.23 5.74 5.65
CA LEU A 81 15.04 6.00 4.47
C LEU A 81 14.33 7.01 3.57
N MET A 82 15.09 7.87 2.90
CA MET A 82 14.57 8.73 1.85
C MET A 82 15.28 8.42 0.54
N LEU A 83 14.50 8.18 -0.51
CA LEU A 83 14.99 7.90 -1.85
C LEU A 83 14.47 8.97 -2.80
N LYS A 84 15.28 9.36 -3.79
CA LYS A 84 14.85 10.25 -4.87
C LYS A 84 14.91 9.48 -6.18
N ILE A 85 13.75 9.19 -6.76
CA ILE A 85 13.61 8.38 -7.98
C ILE A 85 12.94 9.24 -9.03
N ARG A 86 13.59 9.45 -10.17
CA ARG A 86 13.14 10.35 -11.25
C ARG A 86 12.73 11.74 -10.75
N GLY A 87 13.48 12.28 -9.78
CA GLY A 87 13.21 13.59 -9.20
C GLY A 87 12.19 13.60 -8.05
N VAL A 88 11.45 12.52 -7.83
CA VAL A 88 10.39 12.43 -6.82
C VAL A 88 10.91 11.81 -5.51
N GLY A 89 10.62 12.47 -4.39
CA GLY A 89 11.00 12.03 -3.05
C GLY A 89 10.07 10.95 -2.50
N HIS A 90 10.65 9.83 -2.10
CA HIS A 90 9.99 8.68 -1.49
C HIS A 90 10.56 8.52 -0.08
N LYS A 91 9.75 8.80 0.94
CA LYS A 91 10.13 8.63 2.35
C LYS A 91 9.58 7.31 2.84
N ILE A 92 10.44 6.41 3.27
CA ILE A 92 10.06 5.13 3.85
C ILE A 92 10.21 5.24 5.36
N TYR A 93 9.15 4.92 6.08
CA TYR A 93 9.15 4.82 7.54
C TYR A 93 9.14 3.36 7.94
N ASN A 94 10.13 2.95 8.72
CA ASN A 94 10.21 1.60 9.25
C ASN A 94 9.33 1.48 10.50
N GLY A 95 8.32 0.60 10.43
CA GLY A 95 7.42 0.27 11.53
C GLY A 95 7.86 -0.97 12.32
N GLY A 96 9.08 -1.46 12.09
CA GLY A 96 9.64 -2.72 12.62
C GLY A 96 9.22 -3.94 11.80
N ARG A 97 7.91 -4.16 11.64
CA ARG A 97 7.35 -5.34 10.94
C ARG A 97 6.74 -5.03 9.58
N GLU A 98 6.47 -3.75 9.30
CA GLU A 98 6.11 -3.27 7.98
C GLU A 98 6.79 -1.92 7.75
N ASN A 99 7.15 -1.65 6.52
CA ASN A 99 7.56 -0.35 6.04
C ASN A 99 6.34 0.36 5.46
N VAL A 100 6.29 1.67 5.62
CA VAL A 100 5.26 2.55 5.07
C VAL A 100 5.91 3.54 4.14
N LEU A 101 5.37 3.70 2.94
CA LEU A 101 5.90 4.62 1.95
C LEU A 101 5.07 5.92 1.94
N HIS A 102 5.75 7.04 2.03
CA HIS A 102 5.17 8.37 1.96
C HIS A 102 5.74 9.12 0.75
N ILE A 103 4.84 9.59 -0.10
CA ILE A 103 5.16 10.29 -1.34
C ILE A 103 4.18 11.46 -1.49
N ASN A 104 4.70 12.67 -1.63
CA ASN A 104 3.93 13.92 -1.58
C ASN A 104 3.06 13.99 -0.31
N ASP A 105 1.74 13.89 -0.45
CA ASP A 105 0.74 13.88 0.63
C ASP A 105 -0.05 12.56 0.68
N VAL A 106 0.56 11.48 0.18
CA VAL A 106 -0.03 10.14 0.11
C VAL A 106 0.83 9.17 0.91
N ILE A 107 0.19 8.42 1.80
CA ILE A 107 0.81 7.28 2.48
C ILE A 107 0.32 5.98 1.86
N ILE A 108 1.25 5.05 1.66
CA ILE A 108 1.01 3.72 1.14
C ILE A 108 1.41 2.73 2.22
N THR A 109 0.42 1.98 2.72
CA THR A 109 0.58 0.97 3.77
C THR A 109 0.29 -0.42 3.21
N PRO A 110 1.18 -1.40 3.36
CA PRO A 110 0.90 -2.74 2.84
C PRO A 110 -0.25 -3.42 3.58
N CYS A 111 -0.03 -3.77 4.84
CA CYS A 111 -1.06 -4.35 5.70
C CYS A 111 -1.70 -3.28 6.59
N GLY A 112 -0.95 -2.25 6.97
CA GLY A 112 -1.34 -1.24 7.95
C GLY A 112 -1.45 -1.77 9.37
N LEU A 113 -1.18 -3.07 9.59
CA LEU A 113 -1.43 -3.77 10.84
C LEU A 113 -0.62 -3.19 12.00
N TYR A 114 0.63 -2.78 11.76
CA TYR A 114 1.58 -2.34 12.77
C TYR A 114 1.74 -0.82 12.85
N THR A 115 1.13 -0.09 11.93
CA THR A 115 1.32 1.36 11.79
C THR A 115 0.02 2.15 11.96
N ILE A 116 -1.08 1.73 11.33
CA ILE A 116 -2.34 2.48 11.32
C ILE A 116 -3.11 2.40 12.64
N PRO A 117 -3.43 1.23 13.21
CA PRO A 117 -4.19 1.17 14.45
C PRO A 117 -3.37 1.55 15.70
N TYR A 118 -2.11 1.94 15.57
CA TYR A 118 -1.17 2.15 16.68
C TYR A 118 -0.59 3.55 16.77
N HIS A 119 -1.16 4.51 16.05
CA HIS A 119 -0.75 5.92 16.11
C HIS A 119 0.71 6.21 15.72
N LYS A 120 1.39 5.27 15.06
CA LYS A 120 2.82 5.42 14.76
C LYS A 120 3.08 6.51 13.73
N LEU A 121 2.15 6.76 12.81
CA LEU A 121 2.34 7.74 11.75
C LEU A 121 2.00 9.15 12.25
N SER A 122 0.90 9.30 13.00
CA SER A 122 0.52 10.59 13.58
C SER A 122 1.52 11.07 14.64
N GLN A 123 2.09 10.17 15.45
CA GLN A 123 3.17 10.49 16.40
C GLN A 123 4.43 11.04 15.71
N ARG A 124 4.64 10.71 14.44
CA ARG A 124 5.72 11.25 13.60
C ARG A 124 5.38 12.64 13.03
N GLY A 125 4.24 13.23 13.40
CA GLY A 125 3.81 14.55 12.93
C GLY A 125 3.39 14.56 11.45
N LEU A 126 3.08 13.40 10.86
CA LEU A 126 2.73 13.31 9.45
C LEU A 126 1.34 13.86 9.18
N LYS A 127 1.21 14.52 8.03
CA LYS A 127 -0.06 14.99 7.48
C LYS A 127 -0.20 14.49 6.06
N VAL A 128 -1.31 13.81 5.77
CA VAL A 128 -1.54 13.17 4.47
C VAL A 128 -2.97 13.36 4.03
N ARG A 129 -3.14 13.61 2.74
CA ARG A 129 -4.44 13.76 2.09
C ARG A 129 -5.09 12.41 1.84
N CYS A 130 -4.30 11.41 1.44
CA CYS A 130 -4.79 10.09 1.06
C CYS A 130 -3.97 8.97 1.67
N ILE A 131 -4.63 7.86 1.97
CA ILE A 131 -3.99 6.60 2.32
C ILE A 131 -4.31 5.54 1.26
N VAL A 132 -3.34 4.71 0.93
CA VAL A 132 -3.45 3.66 -0.07
C VAL A 132 -2.99 2.35 0.55
N GLY A 133 -3.80 1.30 0.44
CA GLY A 133 -3.43 -0.04 0.84
C GLY A 133 -4.15 -0.56 2.08
N GLY A 134 -3.50 -1.45 2.82
CA GLY A 134 -4.03 -2.12 3.99
C GLY A 134 -4.16 -1.18 5.17
N LEU A 135 -5.27 -1.27 5.91
CA LEU A 135 -5.55 -0.40 7.07
C LEU A 135 -5.45 -1.12 8.43
N GLY A 136 -4.93 -2.34 8.44
CA GLY A 136 -5.03 -3.27 9.56
C GLY A 136 -6.46 -3.80 9.71
N GLY A 137 -6.63 -5.02 10.23
CA GLY A 137 -7.99 -5.52 10.56
C GLY A 137 -8.39 -6.89 10.03
N SER A 138 -7.45 -7.83 9.99
CA SER A 138 -7.78 -9.24 9.74
C SER A 138 -8.66 -9.88 10.84
N ALA A 139 -8.80 -9.25 12.02
CA ALA A 139 -9.67 -9.72 13.10
C ALA A 139 -10.77 -8.70 13.43
N LYS A 140 -12.01 -9.19 13.64
CA LYS A 140 -13.16 -8.42 14.17
C LYS A 140 -12.87 -7.92 15.59
N ASN A 141 -11.98 -6.94 15.74
CA ASN A 141 -11.77 -6.25 16.99
C ASN A 141 -12.45 -4.86 16.89
N PRO A 142 -13.56 -4.62 17.59
CA PRO A 142 -14.27 -3.34 17.52
C PRO A 142 -13.40 -2.15 17.95
N TYR A 143 -12.44 -2.35 18.85
CA TYR A 143 -11.50 -1.30 19.25
C TYR A 143 -10.52 -0.94 18.12
N LEU A 144 -10.24 -1.86 17.21
CA LEU A 144 -9.32 -1.62 16.10
C LEU A 144 -9.90 -0.60 15.12
N LEU A 145 -11.20 -0.70 14.81
CA LEU A 145 -11.88 0.27 13.95
C LEU A 145 -11.76 1.69 14.51
N HIS A 146 -12.04 1.88 15.80
CA HIS A 146 -11.94 3.19 16.43
C HIS A 146 -10.51 3.77 16.36
N ARG A 147 -9.49 2.93 16.58
CA ARG A 147 -8.09 3.34 16.47
C ARG A 147 -7.69 3.71 15.05
N ILE A 148 -8.11 2.92 14.06
CA ILE A 148 -7.89 3.22 12.64
C ILE A 148 -8.52 4.57 12.30
N VAL A 149 -9.80 4.76 12.62
CA VAL A 149 -10.51 6.01 12.34
C VAL A 149 -9.84 7.20 13.03
N ALA A 150 -9.41 7.04 14.28
CA ALA A 150 -8.69 8.07 15.01
C ALA A 150 -7.36 8.42 14.34
N GLU A 151 -6.57 7.41 13.94
CA GLU A 151 -5.30 7.64 13.25
C GLU A 151 -5.49 8.37 11.92
N LEU A 152 -6.43 7.91 11.09
CA LEU A 152 -6.73 8.54 9.80
C LEU A 152 -7.12 10.00 9.97
N ARG A 153 -7.92 10.33 11.01
CA ARG A 153 -8.27 11.72 11.34
C ARG A 153 -7.09 12.55 11.82
N LEU A 154 -6.24 11.99 12.70
CA LEU A 154 -5.04 12.68 13.19
C LEU A 154 -4.05 13.00 12.05
N LEU A 155 -3.94 12.09 11.09
CA LEU A 155 -3.17 12.25 9.86
C LEU A 155 -3.79 13.27 8.89
N GLY A 156 -5.08 13.62 9.05
CA GLY A 156 -5.79 14.54 8.15
C GLY A 156 -6.29 13.89 6.86
N VAL A 157 -6.43 12.57 6.84
CA VAL A 157 -6.85 11.78 5.67
C VAL A 157 -8.24 12.20 5.21
N ARG A 158 -8.36 12.50 3.92
CA ARG A 158 -9.62 12.82 3.22
C ARG A 158 -10.07 11.71 2.27
N CYS A 159 -9.13 10.88 1.83
CA CYS A 159 -9.40 9.79 0.89
C CYS A 159 -8.69 8.49 1.29
N ILE A 160 -9.35 7.37 1.02
CA ILE A 160 -8.85 6.02 1.28
C ILE A 160 -8.93 5.25 -0.03
N VAL A 161 -7.79 4.77 -0.51
CA VAL A 161 -7.71 3.79 -1.60
C VAL A 161 -7.45 2.43 -0.98
N ALA A 162 -8.52 1.66 -0.83
CA ALA A 162 -8.48 0.38 -0.14
C ALA A 162 -7.90 -0.73 -1.04
N LEU A 163 -6.84 -1.36 -0.55
CA LEU A 163 -6.32 -2.65 -1.00
C LEU A 163 -6.03 -3.49 0.24
N HIS A 164 -5.95 -4.81 0.13
CA HIS A 164 -5.46 -5.68 1.20
C HIS A 164 -6.08 -5.40 2.58
N THR A 165 -7.38 -5.09 2.60
CA THR A 165 -8.13 -4.69 3.78
C THR A 165 -9.40 -5.53 3.89
N ALA A 166 -9.72 -5.98 5.12
CA ALA A 166 -10.89 -6.81 5.36
C ALA A 166 -12.20 -6.12 4.91
N PRO A 167 -13.09 -6.80 4.16
CA PRO A 167 -14.30 -6.19 3.61
C PRO A 167 -15.23 -5.56 4.66
N GLN A 168 -15.28 -6.12 5.87
CA GLN A 168 -16.12 -5.59 6.95
C GLN A 168 -15.63 -4.22 7.44
N LEU A 169 -14.31 -4.04 7.52
CA LEU A 169 -13.72 -2.75 7.89
C LEU A 169 -14.04 -1.69 6.84
N LEU A 170 -13.98 -2.04 5.56
CA LEU A 170 -14.28 -1.10 4.48
C LEU A 170 -15.71 -0.57 4.54
N LYS A 171 -16.69 -1.43 4.83
CA LYS A 171 -18.10 -1.00 5.00
C LYS A 171 -18.26 0.07 6.09
N GLU A 172 -17.51 -0.05 7.18
CA GLU A 172 -17.56 0.94 8.27
C GLU A 172 -16.80 2.24 7.92
N LEU A 173 -15.73 2.14 7.14
CA LEU A 173 -14.95 3.30 6.69
C LEU A 173 -15.64 4.09 5.58
N GLU A 174 -16.40 3.42 4.70
CA GLU A 174 -17.20 4.05 3.63
C GLU A 174 -18.21 5.07 4.18
N ARG A 175 -18.67 4.88 5.42
CA ARG A 175 -19.58 5.83 6.10
C ARG A 175 -18.88 7.08 6.63
N LYS A 176 -17.55 7.11 6.66
CA LYS A 176 -16.75 8.12 7.37
C LYS A 176 -15.75 8.85 6.49
N PHE A 177 -15.34 8.26 5.37
CA PHE A 177 -14.30 8.77 4.48
C PHE A 177 -14.68 8.51 3.01
N ASN A 178 -14.11 9.30 2.10
CA ASN A 178 -14.17 9.00 0.67
C ASN A 178 -13.30 7.76 0.39
N LEU A 179 -13.96 6.63 0.15
CA LEU A 179 -13.30 5.34 0.00
C LEU A 179 -13.42 4.85 -1.45
N TYR A 180 -12.29 4.45 -2.00
CA TYR A 180 -12.15 3.91 -3.34
C TYR A 180 -11.61 2.49 -3.24
N LYS A 181 -12.34 1.53 -3.81
CA LYS A 181 -11.90 0.13 -3.92
C LYS A 181 -11.23 -0.03 -5.28
N VAL A 182 -9.94 -0.33 -5.29
CA VAL A 182 -9.17 -0.48 -6.54
C VAL A 182 -8.96 -1.97 -6.82
N GLY A 183 -9.43 -2.41 -7.98
CA GLY A 183 -9.30 -3.79 -8.43
C GLY A 183 -7.90 -4.15 -8.93
N ALA A 184 -7.60 -5.44 -9.00
CA ALA A 184 -6.32 -5.91 -9.52
C ALA A 184 -6.10 -5.42 -10.98
N GLY A 185 -4.90 -4.93 -11.30
CA GLY A 185 -4.56 -4.30 -12.58
C GLY A 185 -5.14 -2.90 -12.80
N SER A 186 -5.96 -2.38 -11.88
CA SER A 186 -6.59 -1.06 -12.03
C SER A 186 -5.66 0.05 -11.56
N THR A 187 -5.83 1.24 -12.16
CA THR A 187 -5.04 2.42 -11.84
C THR A 187 -5.94 3.51 -11.26
N ILE A 188 -5.43 4.23 -10.28
CA ILE A 188 -6.03 5.45 -9.73
C ILE A 188 -4.98 6.55 -9.63
N GLU A 189 -5.40 7.79 -9.84
CA GLU A 189 -4.56 8.97 -9.61
C GLU A 189 -5.12 9.71 -8.39
N VAL A 190 -4.24 9.98 -7.43
CA VAL A 190 -4.56 10.68 -6.19
C VAL A 190 -3.77 11.97 -6.04
#